data_AF-A0A235ILX5-F1
#
_entry.id   AF-A0A235ILX5-F1
#
_cell.length_a   1.000
_cell.length_b   1.000
_cell.length_c   1.000
_cell.angle_alpha   90.00
_cell.angle_beta   90.00
_cell.angle_gamma   90.00
#
_symmetry.space_group_name_H-M   'P 1'
#
loop_
_entity.id
_entity.type
_entity.pdbx_description
1 polymer ?
#
loop_
_entity_poly.entity_id
_entity_poly.type
_entity_poly.pdbx_seq_one_letter_code
_entity_poly.pdbx_strand_id
1 'polypeptide(L)'
;MANIQIKERKIVELHPHPKNEGIYGDEDIEQLAQDIERSKWVKPLIVTPEGTIISGHRRWKAVSYLGWVTVPIEEKEFTDEIAELEALLLENANREKSREQKCREGLTWEAIERANSRQRQGSKGSGVGSTRDVVAKRVGIGSGINYEKARKVVSAIDEAIIAGNFDKAEALRKTLNNKSVNAAIKMISSAETFNEIQHTQIQWILAKLGKKFCGSIWIDITDSSDVWEKEKLGSLSIDSLPPLGIGDDERSTVQYIDVIWLTGSNQITAAFEVEMTTPVYSGLLRMADLVTLCPNLNFPLYIVVPESRINKVKDELKRPTFKKLKLQDKCSYIVAEEMVQEWDIIMKYGHLGSIKEISHNFDSDS
;
A
#
# COMPACT_ATOMS: atom_id res chain seq x y z
N MET A 1 8.05 26.25 -42.03
CA MET A 1 7.47 26.48 -40.70
C MET A 1 5.96 26.36 -40.87
N ALA A 2 5.30 25.43 -40.18
CA ALA A 2 3.84 25.37 -40.21
C ALA A 2 3.31 26.68 -39.59
N ASN A 3 2.37 27.35 -40.26
CA ASN A 3 1.70 28.52 -39.70
C ASN A 3 0.89 28.07 -38.49
N ILE A 4 1.36 28.41 -37.28
CA ILE A 4 0.59 28.19 -36.05
C ILE A 4 -0.54 29.22 -36.05
N GLN A 5 -1.78 28.76 -36.27
CA GLN A 5 -2.94 29.62 -36.30
C GLN A 5 -3.59 29.66 -34.92
N ILE A 6 -3.46 30.81 -34.24
CA ILE A 6 -4.12 31.07 -32.96
C ILE A 6 -5.61 31.35 -33.23
N LYS A 7 -6.49 30.67 -32.51
CA LYS A 7 -7.96 30.85 -32.58
C LYS A 7 -8.51 31.19 -31.20
N GLU A 8 -9.63 31.88 -31.14
CA GLU A 8 -10.41 32.03 -29.91
C GLU A 8 -11.40 30.86 -29.79
N ARG A 9 -11.47 30.23 -28.62
CA ARG A 9 -12.43 29.14 -28.35
C ARG A 9 -13.16 29.37 -27.04
N LYS A 10 -14.43 28.95 -26.97
CA LYS A 10 -15.22 29.06 -25.74
C LYS A 10 -14.66 28.15 -24.66
N ILE A 11 -14.53 28.66 -23.45
CA ILE A 11 -13.96 27.91 -22.33
C ILE A 11 -14.80 26.66 -22.00
N VAL A 12 -16.12 26.75 -22.14
CA VAL A 12 -17.07 25.65 -21.88
C VAL A 12 -16.93 24.48 -22.85
N GLU A 13 -16.23 24.66 -23.97
CA GLU A 13 -15.92 23.59 -24.93
C GLU A 13 -14.61 22.88 -24.62
N LEU A 14 -13.87 23.33 -23.61
CA LEU A 14 -12.57 22.78 -23.24
C LEU A 14 -12.67 21.93 -21.98
N HIS A 15 -11.95 20.81 -21.96
CA HIS A 15 -11.88 19.93 -20.81
C HIS A 15 -10.45 19.43 -20.57
N PRO A 16 -10.06 19.17 -19.31
CA PRO A 16 -8.71 18.71 -19.00
C PRO A 16 -8.47 17.32 -19.59
N HIS A 17 -7.24 17.08 -20.04
CA HIS A 17 -6.81 15.73 -20.42
C HIS A 17 -6.97 14.76 -19.23
N PRO A 18 -7.55 13.55 -19.43
CA PRO A 18 -7.87 12.62 -18.33
C PRO A 18 -6.67 12.21 -17.46
N LYS A 19 -5.47 12.17 -18.03
CA LYS A 19 -4.23 11.86 -17.29
C LYS A 19 -3.61 13.05 -16.53
N ASN A 20 -4.07 14.28 -16.78
CA ASN A 20 -3.42 15.47 -16.23
C ASN A 20 -3.49 15.51 -14.69
N GLU A 21 -4.70 15.35 -14.13
CA GLU A 21 -4.90 15.39 -12.68
C GLU A 21 -4.13 14.26 -11.98
N GLY A 22 -4.12 13.07 -12.58
CA GLY A 22 -3.34 11.95 -12.06
C GLY A 22 -1.82 12.18 -12.07
N ILE A 23 -1.28 13.08 -12.90
CA ILE A 23 0.17 13.37 -12.97
C ILE A 23 0.54 14.59 -12.12
N TYR A 24 -0.21 15.68 -12.27
CA TYR A 24 0.13 16.98 -11.69
C TYR A 24 -0.66 17.33 -10.44
N GLY A 25 -1.77 16.64 -10.17
CA GLY A 25 -2.68 16.93 -9.06
C GLY A 25 -3.53 18.17 -9.29
N ASP A 26 -4.24 18.58 -8.23
CA ASP A 26 -4.84 19.90 -8.17
C ASP A 26 -3.83 20.91 -7.64
N GLU A 27 -3.61 21.96 -8.41
CA GLU A 27 -2.54 22.93 -8.15
C GLU A 27 -3.15 24.30 -7.98
N ASP A 28 -2.59 25.05 -7.03
CA ASP A 28 -3.03 26.41 -6.75
C ASP A 28 -2.85 27.33 -7.98
N ILE A 29 -3.92 28.05 -8.29
CA ILE A 29 -4.03 28.99 -9.41
C ILE A 29 -4.20 30.43 -8.94
N GLU A 30 -4.30 30.71 -7.63
CA GLU A 30 -4.67 32.04 -7.12
C GLU A 30 -3.75 33.14 -7.64
N GLN A 31 -2.43 32.99 -7.46
CA GLN A 31 -1.44 33.95 -7.96
C GLN A 31 -1.48 34.08 -9.49
N LEU A 32 -1.66 32.96 -10.20
CA LEU A 32 -1.72 32.95 -11.66
C LEU A 32 -2.97 33.68 -12.16
N ALA A 33 -4.11 33.48 -11.51
CA ALA A 33 -5.35 34.18 -11.82
C ALA A 33 -5.20 35.69 -11.59
N GLN A 34 -4.57 36.12 -10.48
CA GLN A 34 -4.28 37.54 -10.24
C GLN A 34 -3.38 38.15 -11.34
N ASP A 35 -2.35 37.43 -11.77
CA ASP A 35 -1.46 37.90 -12.84
C ASP A 35 -2.15 37.97 -14.20
N ILE A 36 -3.01 36.99 -14.53
CA ILE A 36 -3.84 37.00 -15.74
C ILE A 36 -4.85 38.14 -15.68
N GLU A 37 -5.47 38.37 -14.52
CA GLU A 37 -6.45 39.45 -14.34
C GLU A 37 -5.79 40.83 -14.51
N ARG A 38 -4.57 41.02 -13.99
CA ARG A 38 -3.81 42.27 -14.14
C ARG A 38 -3.33 42.48 -15.58
N SER A 39 -2.79 41.44 -16.21
CA SER A 39 -2.20 41.53 -17.55
C SER A 39 -3.23 41.50 -18.67
N LYS A 40 -4.42 40.94 -18.40
CA LYS A 40 -5.47 40.62 -19.38
C LYS A 40 -4.93 39.81 -20.57
N TRP A 41 -3.87 39.04 -20.32
CA TRP A 41 -3.19 38.26 -21.34
C TRP A 41 -2.90 36.87 -20.81
N VAL A 42 -3.09 35.88 -21.68
CA VAL A 42 -2.73 34.49 -21.40
C VAL A 42 -2.06 33.92 -22.64
N LYS A 43 -0.94 33.21 -22.45
CA LYS A 43 -0.35 32.45 -23.56
C LYS A 43 -1.40 31.46 -24.09
N PRO A 44 -1.52 31.24 -25.41
CA PRO A 44 -2.48 30.29 -25.97
C PRO A 44 -2.38 28.88 -25.35
N LEU A 45 -3.53 28.24 -25.14
CA LEU A 45 -3.62 26.84 -24.71
C LEU A 45 -3.37 25.93 -25.91
N ILE A 46 -2.79 24.74 -25.69
CA ILE A 46 -2.71 23.72 -26.75
C ILE A 46 -3.83 22.73 -26.52
N VAL A 47 -4.68 22.54 -27.51
CA VAL A 47 -5.89 21.70 -27.41
C VAL A 47 -6.05 20.82 -28.64
N THR A 48 -6.74 19.68 -28.48
CA THR A 48 -7.20 18.88 -29.63
C THR A 48 -8.45 19.52 -30.26
N PRO A 49 -8.83 19.12 -31.49
CA PRO A 49 -10.08 19.57 -32.11
C PRO A 49 -11.32 19.32 -31.22
N GLU A 50 -11.33 18.24 -30.46
CA GLU A 50 -12.42 17.85 -29.55
C GLU A 50 -12.49 18.73 -28.29
N GLY A 51 -11.46 19.51 -28.00
CA GLY A 51 -11.41 20.39 -26.82
C GLY A 51 -10.59 19.82 -25.66
N THR A 52 -9.90 18.70 -25.83
CA THR A 52 -8.99 18.17 -24.82
C THR A 52 -7.78 19.09 -24.66
N ILE A 53 -7.52 19.56 -23.44
CA ILE A 53 -6.39 20.43 -23.16
C ILE A 53 -5.11 19.59 -23.03
N ILE A 54 -4.12 19.84 -23.87
CA ILE A 54 -2.78 19.22 -23.84
C ILE A 54 -1.79 20.07 -23.07
N SER A 55 -1.90 21.40 -23.16
CA SER A 55 -1.06 22.32 -22.40
C SER A 55 -1.83 23.55 -21.93
N GLY A 56 -1.55 23.96 -20.70
CA GLY A 56 -2.14 25.15 -20.09
C GLY A 56 -3.33 24.88 -19.18
N HIS A 57 -3.46 23.69 -18.58
CA HIS A 57 -4.54 23.36 -17.63
C HIS A 57 -4.69 24.37 -16.50
N ARG A 58 -3.59 24.87 -15.92
CA ARG A 58 -3.62 25.93 -14.89
C ARG A 58 -4.12 27.27 -15.44
N ARG A 59 -3.75 27.61 -16.67
CA ARG A 59 -4.22 28.82 -17.36
C ARG A 59 -5.71 28.72 -17.62
N TRP A 60 -6.18 27.58 -18.13
CA TRP A 60 -7.61 27.29 -18.32
C TRP A 60 -8.40 27.37 -17.02
N LYS A 61 -7.92 26.74 -15.93
CA LYS A 61 -8.53 26.86 -14.60
C LYS A 61 -8.62 28.32 -14.15
N ALA A 62 -7.54 29.08 -14.30
CA ALA A 62 -7.48 30.49 -13.92
C ALA A 62 -8.45 31.37 -14.73
N VAL A 63 -8.47 31.26 -16.07
CA VAL A 63 -9.40 32.05 -16.89
C VAL A 63 -10.87 31.64 -16.67
N SER A 64 -11.12 30.37 -16.37
CA SER A 64 -12.46 29.88 -15.98
C SER A 64 -12.90 30.50 -14.65
N TYR A 65 -11.99 30.55 -13.66
CA TYR A 65 -12.23 31.19 -12.37
C TYR A 65 -12.52 32.69 -12.50
N LEU A 66 -11.82 33.38 -13.42
CA LEU A 66 -12.02 34.81 -13.72
C LEU A 66 -13.27 35.08 -14.58
N GLY A 67 -14.02 34.05 -14.99
CA GLY A 67 -15.25 34.20 -15.77
C GLY A 67 -15.03 34.63 -17.23
N TRP A 68 -13.87 34.32 -17.82
CA TRP A 68 -13.65 34.56 -19.25
C TRP A 68 -14.61 33.69 -20.08
N VAL A 69 -15.07 34.22 -21.21
CA VAL A 69 -15.97 33.47 -22.12
C VAL A 69 -15.16 32.68 -23.15
N THR A 70 -14.10 33.29 -23.69
CA THR A 70 -13.19 32.67 -24.65
C THR A 70 -11.75 32.75 -24.17
N VAL A 71 -10.90 31.90 -24.74
CA VAL A 71 -9.47 31.86 -24.49
C VAL A 71 -8.74 31.60 -25.81
N PRO A 72 -7.56 32.21 -26.04
CA PRO A 72 -6.75 31.90 -27.20
C PRO A 72 -6.21 30.47 -27.11
N ILE A 73 -6.28 29.75 -28.23
CA ILE A 73 -5.85 28.36 -28.37
C ILE A 73 -5.00 28.16 -29.63
N GLU A 74 -4.18 27.12 -29.57
CA GLU A 74 -3.51 26.47 -30.69
C GLU A 74 -4.08 25.05 -30.79
N GLU A 75 -4.73 24.76 -31.92
CA GLU A 75 -5.34 23.46 -32.18
C GLU A 75 -4.31 22.51 -32.78
N LYS A 76 -4.20 21.30 -32.22
CA LYS A 76 -3.22 20.29 -32.63
C LYS A 76 -3.88 18.92 -32.74
N GLU A 77 -3.77 18.33 -33.91
CA GLU A 77 -4.19 16.94 -34.16
C GLU A 77 -3.08 15.96 -33.82
N PHE A 78 -3.46 14.79 -33.31
CA PHE A 78 -2.56 13.70 -32.96
C PHE A 78 -2.99 12.43 -33.70
N THR A 79 -2.02 11.59 -34.05
CA THR A 79 -2.28 10.37 -34.81
C THR A 79 -2.95 9.27 -33.99
N ASP A 80 -2.66 9.25 -32.69
CA ASP A 80 -3.20 8.30 -31.73
C ASP A 80 -3.09 8.85 -30.29
N GLU A 81 -3.67 8.12 -29.33
CA GLU A 81 -3.62 8.46 -27.90
C GLU A 81 -2.18 8.50 -27.34
N ILE A 82 -1.24 7.77 -27.92
CA ILE A 82 0.15 7.73 -27.45
C ILE A 82 0.88 9.03 -27.83
N ALA A 83 0.68 9.52 -29.06
CA ALA A 83 1.20 10.80 -29.52
C ALA A 83 0.59 11.98 -28.73
N GLU A 84 -0.71 11.91 -28.41
CA GLU A 84 -1.37 12.88 -27.54
C GLU A 84 -0.74 12.90 -26.13
N LEU A 85 -0.56 11.72 -25.53
CA LEU A 85 0.03 11.58 -24.19
C LEU A 85 1.51 11.99 -24.17
N GLU A 86 2.27 11.71 -25.23
CA GLU A 86 3.65 12.17 -25.39
C GLU A 86 3.70 13.70 -25.46
N ALA A 87 2.80 14.34 -26.21
CA ALA A 87 2.73 15.79 -26.29
C ALA A 87 2.37 16.43 -24.94
N LEU A 88 1.45 15.85 -24.16
CA LEU A 88 1.14 16.31 -22.79
C LEU A 88 2.39 16.42 -21.92
N LEU A 89 3.29 15.43 -21.98
CA LEU A 89 4.52 15.40 -21.20
C LEU A 89 5.57 16.38 -21.74
N LEU A 90 5.73 16.46 -23.07
CA LEU A 90 6.71 17.33 -23.72
C LEU A 90 6.38 18.81 -23.53
N GLU A 91 5.11 19.20 -23.66
CA GLU A 91 4.68 20.59 -23.45
C GLU A 91 4.89 21.07 -22.02
N ASN A 92 4.99 20.15 -21.07
CA ASN A 92 5.28 20.42 -19.67
C ASN A 92 6.74 20.14 -19.31
N ALA A 93 7.63 19.78 -20.24
CA ALA A 93 9.00 19.34 -19.95
C ALA A 93 9.81 20.35 -19.12
N ASN A 94 9.67 21.65 -19.43
CA ASN A 94 10.41 22.75 -18.79
C ASN A 94 9.78 23.26 -17.50
N ARG A 95 8.67 22.66 -17.07
CA ARG A 95 7.96 23.07 -15.85
C ARG A 95 8.75 22.66 -14.61
N GLU A 96 8.79 23.53 -13.60
CA GLU A 96 9.22 23.11 -12.26
C GLU A 96 8.20 22.14 -11.66
N LYS A 97 8.68 20.95 -11.27
CA LYS A 97 7.86 19.82 -10.86
C LYS A 97 8.35 19.26 -9.55
N SER A 98 7.41 18.82 -8.72
CA SER A 98 7.71 18.07 -7.50
C SER A 98 8.33 16.70 -7.83
N ARG A 99 8.92 16.03 -6.82
CA ARG A 99 9.49 14.69 -7.03
C ARG A 99 8.40 13.65 -7.32
N GLU A 100 7.23 13.80 -6.71
CA GLU A 100 6.04 13.02 -7.03
C GLU A 100 5.64 13.20 -8.49
N GLN A 101 5.46 14.44 -8.96
CA GLN A 101 5.07 14.75 -10.34
C GLN A 101 6.07 14.17 -11.35
N LYS A 102 7.38 14.34 -11.13
CA LYS A 102 8.43 13.73 -11.96
C LYS A 102 8.32 12.20 -12.01
N CYS A 103 8.00 11.56 -10.89
CA CYS A 103 7.79 10.13 -10.85
C CYS A 103 6.54 9.71 -11.64
N ARG A 104 5.44 10.46 -11.54
CA ARG A 104 4.19 10.19 -12.28
C ARG A 104 4.34 10.41 -13.79
N GLU A 105 5.08 11.44 -14.20
CA GLU A 105 5.51 11.58 -15.60
C GLU A 105 6.34 10.38 -16.05
N GLY A 106 7.23 9.88 -15.20
CA GLY A 106 8.06 8.72 -15.50
C GLY A 106 7.24 7.46 -15.78
N LEU A 107 6.24 7.19 -14.93
CA LEU A 107 5.30 6.09 -15.13
C LEU A 107 4.55 6.19 -16.47
N THR A 108 4.22 7.43 -16.85
CA THR A 108 3.55 7.72 -18.12
C THR A 108 4.49 7.49 -19.31
N TRP A 109 5.75 7.94 -19.21
CA TRP A 109 6.79 7.66 -20.20
C TRP A 109 7.07 6.16 -20.37
N GLU A 110 7.10 5.38 -19.28
CA GLU A 110 7.24 3.92 -19.35
C GLU A 110 6.08 3.27 -20.11
N ALA A 111 4.85 3.77 -19.92
CA ALA A 111 3.68 3.28 -20.65
C ALA A 111 3.78 3.58 -22.15
N ILE A 112 4.21 4.81 -22.51
CA ILE A 112 4.44 5.23 -23.90
C ILE A 112 5.51 4.35 -24.55
N GLU A 113 6.67 4.19 -23.90
CA GLU A 113 7.78 3.39 -24.44
C GLU A 113 7.39 1.92 -24.63
N ARG A 114 6.60 1.37 -23.69
CA ARG A 114 6.06 0.01 -23.78
C ARG A 114 5.07 -0.13 -24.94
N ALA A 115 4.18 0.83 -25.14
CA ALA A 115 3.23 0.83 -26.26
C ALA A 115 3.96 0.91 -27.60
N ASN A 116 4.91 1.83 -27.74
CA ASN A 116 5.74 1.99 -28.94
C ASN A 116 6.57 0.73 -29.24
N SER A 117 7.11 0.07 -28.21
CA SER A 117 7.87 -1.17 -28.40
C SER A 117 7.01 -2.32 -28.91
N ARG A 118 5.73 -2.39 -28.48
CA ARG A 118 4.77 -3.38 -28.98
C ARG A 118 4.42 -3.15 -30.45
N GLN A 119 4.28 -1.88 -30.87
CA GLN A 119 4.03 -1.52 -32.27
C GLN A 119 5.23 -1.82 -33.20
N ARG A 120 6.46 -1.83 -32.67
CA ARG A 120 7.70 -2.06 -33.42
C ARG A 120 8.16 -3.52 -33.48
N GLN A 121 7.33 -4.50 -33.15
CA GLN A 121 7.74 -5.92 -33.17
C GLN A 121 8.26 -6.32 -34.57
N GLY A 122 9.59 -6.41 -34.69
CA GLY A 122 10.29 -6.73 -35.93
C GLY A 122 11.81 -6.46 -35.90
N SER A 123 12.33 -5.65 -34.97
CA SER A 123 13.77 -5.39 -34.90
C SER A 123 14.27 -5.46 -33.46
N LYS A 124 15.16 -6.41 -33.17
CA LYS A 124 15.99 -6.41 -31.96
C LYS A 124 16.86 -5.15 -31.97
N GLY A 125 16.36 -4.09 -31.35
CA GLY A 125 17.12 -2.87 -31.11
C GLY A 125 17.98 -3.01 -29.87
N SER A 126 19.30 -2.99 -30.08
CA SER A 126 20.33 -2.79 -29.06
C SER A 126 20.20 -1.39 -28.45
N GLY A 127 19.43 -1.27 -27.36
CA GLY A 127 19.26 -0.04 -26.59
C GLY A 127 20.17 -0.02 -25.36
N VAL A 128 21.04 0.98 -25.29
CA VAL A 128 21.97 1.24 -24.18
C VAL A 128 21.19 1.70 -22.94
N GLY A 129 21.18 0.87 -21.89
CA GLY A 129 20.60 1.19 -20.57
C GLY A 129 19.24 0.54 -20.30
N SER A 130 18.92 0.28 -19.04
CA SER A 130 17.60 -0.24 -18.66
C SER A 130 16.53 0.85 -18.84
N THR A 131 15.30 0.52 -19.26
CA THR A 131 14.19 1.48 -19.47
C THR A 131 14.05 2.48 -18.33
N ARG A 132 14.18 2.00 -17.08
CA ARG A 132 14.16 2.84 -15.87
C ARG A 132 15.25 3.92 -15.84
N ASP A 133 16.43 3.69 -16.41
CA ASP A 133 17.53 4.67 -16.43
C ASP A 133 17.27 5.77 -17.46
N VAL A 134 16.72 5.40 -18.62
CA VAL A 134 16.32 6.35 -19.67
C VAL A 134 15.22 7.27 -19.13
N VAL A 135 14.18 6.68 -18.51
CA VAL A 135 13.08 7.42 -17.91
C VAL A 135 13.58 8.29 -16.75
N ALA A 136 14.40 7.77 -15.84
CA ALA A 136 14.93 8.53 -14.71
C ALA A 136 15.72 9.78 -15.15
N LYS A 137 16.52 9.64 -16.22
CA LYS A 137 17.25 10.75 -16.83
C LYS A 137 16.28 11.75 -17.47
N ARG A 138 15.27 11.27 -18.21
CA ARG A 138 14.27 12.13 -18.88
C ARG A 138 13.48 12.97 -17.89
N VAL A 139 13.03 12.41 -16.78
CA VAL A 139 12.23 13.14 -15.77
C VAL A 139 13.07 13.90 -14.74
N GLY A 140 14.40 13.78 -14.82
CA GLY A 140 15.31 14.50 -13.92
C GLY A 140 15.17 14.09 -12.46
N ILE A 141 15.02 12.78 -12.19
CA ILE A 141 14.96 12.21 -10.83
C ILE A 141 16.26 11.52 -10.43
N GLY A 142 17.26 11.50 -11.31
CA GLY A 142 18.60 10.93 -11.06
C GLY A 142 18.78 9.57 -11.73
N SER A 143 19.22 8.57 -10.96
CA SER A 143 19.46 7.20 -11.46
C SER A 143 18.18 6.37 -11.53
N GLY A 144 18.18 5.29 -12.33
CA GLY A 144 17.06 4.35 -12.39
C GLY A 144 16.74 3.70 -11.03
N ILE A 145 17.74 3.53 -10.15
CA ILE A 145 17.53 3.06 -8.77
C ILE A 145 16.76 4.11 -7.94
N ASN A 146 17.12 5.38 -8.07
CA ASN A 146 16.41 6.45 -7.34
C ASN A 146 14.98 6.63 -7.87
N TYR A 147 14.77 6.45 -9.17
CA TYR A 147 13.44 6.41 -9.77
C TYR A 147 12.60 5.24 -9.23
N GLU A 148 13.16 4.03 -9.15
CA GLU A 148 12.43 2.87 -8.60
C GLU A 148 12.03 3.09 -7.13
N LYS A 149 12.90 3.69 -6.32
CA LYS A 149 12.56 4.08 -4.94
C LYS A 149 11.43 5.10 -4.91
N ALA A 150 11.47 6.12 -5.76
CA ALA A 150 10.41 7.12 -5.85
C ALA A 150 9.08 6.47 -6.25
N ARG A 151 9.11 5.51 -7.18
CA ARG A 151 7.93 4.74 -7.61
C ARG A 151 7.28 4.00 -6.45
N LYS A 152 8.07 3.30 -5.62
CA LYS A 152 7.57 2.64 -4.41
C LYS A 152 6.90 3.61 -3.44
N VAL A 153 7.50 4.79 -3.25
CA VAL A 153 6.91 5.82 -2.37
C VAL A 153 5.59 6.35 -2.94
N VAL A 154 5.51 6.62 -4.25
CA VAL A 154 4.26 7.06 -4.89
C VAL A 154 3.17 5.98 -4.80
N SER A 155 3.51 4.71 -5.02
CA SER A 155 2.57 3.60 -4.80
C SER A 155 2.04 3.58 -3.36
N ALA A 156 2.93 3.72 -2.38
CA ALA A 156 2.55 3.74 -0.97
C ALA A 156 1.67 4.96 -0.60
N ILE A 157 1.85 6.11 -1.28
CA ILE A 157 0.96 7.27 -1.15
C ILE A 157 -0.44 6.92 -1.70
N ASP A 158 -0.51 6.37 -2.91
CA ASP A 158 -1.77 6.02 -3.56
C ASP A 158 -2.53 4.95 -2.75
N GLU A 159 -1.83 3.92 -2.26
CA GLU A 159 -2.38 2.90 -1.37
C GLU A 159 -2.91 3.49 -0.05
N ALA A 160 -2.19 4.46 0.54
CA ALA A 160 -2.63 5.12 1.76
C ALA A 160 -3.90 5.96 1.54
N ILE A 161 -4.02 6.64 0.39
CA ILE A 161 -5.24 7.37 -0.01
C ILE A 161 -6.41 6.41 -0.17
N ILE A 162 -6.20 5.30 -0.89
CA ILE A 162 -7.24 4.26 -1.10
C ILE A 162 -7.69 3.67 0.24
N ALA A 163 -6.76 3.48 1.18
CA ALA A 163 -7.04 3.00 2.53
C ALA A 163 -7.62 4.07 3.47
N GLY A 164 -7.85 5.31 3.01
CA GLY A 164 -8.36 6.42 3.83
C GLY A 164 -7.35 6.97 4.85
N ASN A 165 -6.08 6.56 4.80
CA ASN A 165 -5.03 7.05 5.68
C ASN A 165 -4.36 8.30 5.07
N PHE A 166 -5.11 9.40 5.06
CA PHE A 166 -4.69 10.66 4.47
C PHE A 166 -3.46 11.27 5.16
N ASP A 167 -3.32 11.09 6.48
CA ASP A 167 -2.16 11.58 7.24
C ASP A 167 -0.86 10.89 6.80
N LYS A 168 -0.89 9.56 6.63
CA LYS A 168 0.26 8.81 6.09
C LYS A 168 0.59 9.24 4.67
N ALA A 169 -0.42 9.38 3.81
CA ALA A 169 -0.24 9.83 2.43
C ALA A 169 0.43 11.21 2.40
N GLU A 170 -0.05 12.15 3.21
CA GLU A 170 0.48 13.51 3.27
C GLU A 170 1.89 13.57 3.90
N ALA A 171 2.16 12.77 4.93
CA ALA A 171 3.51 12.67 5.51
C ALA A 171 4.55 12.13 4.51
N LEU A 172 4.20 11.10 3.74
CA LEU A 172 5.05 10.56 2.67
C LEU A 172 5.22 11.57 1.54
N ARG A 173 4.14 12.22 1.09
CA ARG A 173 4.17 13.26 0.05
C ARG A 173 5.08 14.43 0.44
N LYS A 174 4.89 14.99 1.64
CA LYS A 174 5.76 16.07 2.17
C LYS A 174 7.21 15.63 2.24
N THR A 175 7.48 14.41 2.70
CA THR A 175 8.86 13.90 2.80
C THR A 175 9.50 13.70 1.43
N LEU A 176 8.76 13.14 0.48
CA LEU A 176 9.21 12.92 -0.89
C LEU A 176 9.54 14.27 -1.58
N ASN A 177 8.61 15.22 -1.50
CA ASN A 177 8.73 16.48 -2.23
C ASN A 177 9.67 17.48 -1.56
N ASN A 178 9.69 17.57 -0.23
CA ASN A 178 10.42 18.61 0.49
C ASN A 178 11.74 18.14 1.10
N LYS A 179 11.93 16.82 1.33
CA LYS A 179 13.19 16.26 1.84
C LYS A 179 13.94 15.51 0.74
N SER A 180 13.64 14.23 0.53
CA SER A 180 14.27 13.40 -0.50
C SER A 180 13.55 12.08 -0.71
N VAL A 181 13.81 11.43 -1.85
CA VAL A 181 13.35 10.06 -2.12
C VAL A 181 13.86 9.07 -1.06
N ASN A 182 15.14 9.18 -0.67
CA ASN A 182 15.75 8.29 0.33
C ASN A 182 15.14 8.47 1.74
N ALA A 183 14.74 9.69 2.11
CA ALA A 183 14.06 9.92 3.38
C ALA A 183 12.67 9.27 3.38
N ALA A 184 11.91 9.42 2.29
CA ALA A 184 10.57 8.86 2.18
C ALA A 184 10.58 7.32 2.13
N ILE A 185 11.50 6.71 1.37
CA ILE A 185 11.61 5.24 1.35
C ILE A 185 12.07 4.69 2.71
N LYS A 186 12.94 5.42 3.42
CA LYS A 186 13.36 5.04 4.79
C LYS A 186 12.18 5.02 5.75
N MET A 187 11.22 5.95 5.63
CA MET A 187 9.99 5.93 6.46
C MET A 187 9.16 4.66 6.23
N ILE A 188 9.07 4.20 4.98
CA ILE A 188 8.37 2.95 4.65
C ILE A 188 9.12 1.77 5.24
N SER A 189 10.41 1.64 4.95
CA SER A 189 11.22 0.52 5.44
C SER A 189 11.33 0.49 6.97
N SER A 190 11.39 1.64 7.64
CA SER A 190 11.41 1.68 9.12
C SER A 190 10.10 1.19 9.72
N ALA A 191 8.96 1.46 9.07
CA ALA A 191 7.68 0.94 9.53
C ALA A 191 7.58 -0.57 9.29
N GLU A 192 8.08 -1.07 8.16
CA GLU A 192 8.16 -2.52 7.88
C GLU A 192 9.04 -3.23 8.91
N THR A 193 10.26 -2.75 9.14
CA THR A 193 11.18 -3.30 10.14
C THR A 193 10.58 -3.24 11.55
N PHE A 194 9.85 -2.18 11.89
CA PHE A 194 9.17 -2.09 13.19
C PHE A 194 8.08 -3.16 13.34
N ASN A 195 7.29 -3.41 12.29
CA ASN A 195 6.26 -4.45 12.31
C ASN A 195 6.87 -5.85 12.42
N GLU A 196 7.99 -6.12 11.72
CA GLU A 196 8.74 -7.37 11.83
C GLU A 196 9.28 -7.59 13.26
N ILE A 197 9.89 -6.55 13.84
CA ILE A 197 10.39 -6.57 15.22
C ILE A 197 9.26 -6.86 16.22
N GLN A 198 8.11 -6.20 16.08
CA GLN A 198 6.95 -6.44 16.95
C GLN A 198 6.33 -7.83 16.74
N HIS A 199 6.33 -8.35 15.50
CA HIS A 199 5.87 -9.71 15.20
C HIS A 199 6.65 -10.74 16.02
N THR A 200 7.99 -10.69 15.91
CA THR A 200 8.88 -11.57 16.69
C THR A 200 8.70 -11.38 18.19
N GLN A 201 8.55 -10.14 18.68
CA GLN A 201 8.31 -9.86 20.09
C GLN A 201 7.03 -10.53 20.61
N ILE A 202 5.92 -10.40 19.88
CA ILE A 202 4.63 -10.97 20.27
C ILE A 202 4.68 -12.49 20.25
N GLN A 203 5.25 -13.10 19.22
CA GLN A 203 5.45 -14.55 19.16
C GLN A 203 6.28 -15.04 20.36
N TRP A 204 7.34 -14.32 20.73
CA TRP A 204 8.12 -14.63 21.92
C TRP A 204 7.28 -14.54 23.20
N ILE A 205 6.52 -13.46 23.40
CA ILE A 205 5.62 -13.29 24.55
C ILE A 205 4.65 -14.47 24.65
N LEU A 206 3.95 -14.78 23.55
CA LEU A 206 3.02 -15.89 23.46
C LEU A 206 3.70 -17.24 23.77
N ALA A 207 4.93 -17.45 23.31
CA ALA A 207 5.69 -18.65 23.60
C ALA A 207 6.03 -18.77 25.11
N LYS A 208 6.45 -17.68 25.76
CA LYS A 208 6.75 -17.68 27.21
C LYS A 208 5.49 -17.96 28.04
N LEU A 209 4.38 -17.30 27.71
CA LEU A 209 3.09 -17.52 28.37
C LEU A 209 2.59 -18.94 28.14
N GLY A 210 2.63 -19.44 26.91
CA GLY A 210 2.21 -20.80 26.57
C GLY A 210 3.07 -21.88 27.25
N LYS A 211 4.39 -21.68 27.35
CA LYS A 211 5.26 -22.57 28.16
C LYS A 211 4.85 -22.61 29.62
N LYS A 212 4.53 -21.45 30.21
CA LYS A 212 4.08 -21.38 31.60
C LYS A 212 2.74 -22.08 31.81
N PHE A 213 1.77 -21.87 30.92
CA PHE A 213 0.38 -22.30 31.13
C PHE A 213 0.08 -23.71 30.59
N CYS A 214 0.74 -24.10 29.50
CA CYS A 214 0.41 -25.32 28.75
C CYS A 214 1.57 -26.33 28.70
N GLY A 215 2.80 -25.87 28.93
CA GLY A 215 4.01 -26.70 28.95
C GLY A 215 4.66 -26.88 27.56
N SER A 216 3.84 -27.07 26.52
CA SER A 216 4.32 -27.22 25.14
C SER A 216 3.73 -26.15 24.23
N ILE A 217 4.53 -25.68 23.28
CA ILE A 217 4.12 -24.69 22.27
C ILE A 217 4.74 -25.06 20.92
N TRP A 218 4.05 -24.70 19.85
CA TRP A 218 4.54 -24.68 18.48
C TRP A 218 4.66 -23.24 18.00
N ILE A 219 5.71 -22.93 17.25
CA ILE A 219 5.89 -21.67 16.52
C ILE A 219 6.09 -22.03 15.05
N ASP A 220 5.59 -21.19 14.14
CA ASP A 220 5.83 -21.35 12.69
C ASP A 220 7.32 -21.63 12.42
N ILE A 221 7.56 -22.65 11.59
CA ILE A 221 8.89 -23.07 11.19
C ILE A 221 9.64 -21.95 10.46
N THR A 222 8.95 -21.06 9.76
CA THR A 222 9.57 -19.91 9.06
C THR A 222 10.23 -18.96 10.04
N ASP A 223 9.67 -18.82 11.24
CA ASP A 223 10.09 -17.83 12.23
C ASP A 223 10.93 -18.47 13.34
N SER A 224 11.14 -19.80 13.26
CA SER A 224 11.95 -20.56 14.21
C SER A 224 13.38 -20.03 14.35
N SER A 225 13.92 -19.34 13.33
CA SER A 225 15.25 -18.72 13.37
C SER A 225 15.35 -17.42 14.15
N ASP A 226 14.22 -16.77 14.39
CA ASP A 226 14.17 -15.42 14.95
C ASP A 226 14.58 -15.40 16.41
N VAL A 227 15.07 -14.24 16.86
CA VAL A 227 15.65 -14.07 18.19
C VAL A 227 15.04 -12.85 18.87
N TRP A 228 14.57 -13.05 20.09
CA TRP A 228 14.10 -11.99 20.98
C TRP A 228 14.71 -12.17 22.36
N GLU A 229 15.17 -11.08 23.00
CA GLU A 229 15.80 -11.13 24.34
C GLU A 229 16.93 -12.19 24.46
N LYS A 230 17.70 -12.39 23.37
CA LYS A 230 18.77 -13.40 23.24
C LYS A 230 18.29 -14.86 23.26
N GLU A 231 16.99 -15.12 23.23
CA GLU A 231 16.41 -16.45 23.09
C GLU A 231 15.92 -16.65 21.65
N LYS A 232 16.22 -17.81 21.06
CA LYS A 232 15.75 -18.18 19.73
C LYS A 232 14.33 -18.72 19.82
N LEU A 233 13.39 -18.24 18.98
CA LEU A 233 12.00 -18.68 19.02
C LEU A 233 11.87 -20.20 18.88
N GLY A 234 12.58 -20.80 17.93
CA GLY A 234 12.59 -22.25 17.72
C GLY A 234 13.06 -23.06 18.95
N SER A 235 13.87 -22.50 19.85
CA SER A 235 14.26 -23.20 21.10
C SER A 235 13.13 -23.28 22.14
N LEU A 236 12.11 -22.44 22.00
CA LEU A 236 10.89 -22.49 22.79
C LEU A 236 9.89 -23.47 22.17
N SER A 237 9.92 -23.67 20.85
CA SER A 237 9.00 -24.59 20.15
C SER A 237 9.36 -26.06 20.37
N ILE A 238 8.36 -26.93 20.21
CA ILE A 238 8.60 -28.37 19.97
C ILE A 238 9.16 -28.57 18.55
N ASP A 239 9.92 -29.66 18.35
CA ASP A 239 10.64 -29.94 17.10
C ASP A 239 9.72 -30.29 15.92
N SER A 240 8.54 -30.86 16.19
CA SER A 240 7.55 -31.21 15.17
C SER A 240 6.13 -31.08 15.70
N LEU A 241 5.23 -30.58 14.84
CA LEU A 241 3.82 -30.47 15.19
C LEU A 241 3.23 -31.90 15.32
N PRO A 242 2.63 -32.24 16.47
CA PRO A 242 2.16 -33.58 16.73
C PRO A 242 0.93 -33.93 15.88
N PRO A 243 0.58 -35.22 15.75
CA PRO A 243 -0.66 -35.63 15.11
C PRO A 243 -1.87 -35.09 15.88
N LEU A 244 -2.51 -34.07 15.32
CA LEU A 244 -3.66 -33.37 15.91
C LEU A 244 -4.98 -34.14 15.78
N GLY A 245 -4.94 -35.43 15.40
CA GLY A 245 -6.12 -36.20 15.00
C GLY A 245 -6.69 -35.78 13.64
N ILE A 246 -5.90 -35.03 12.87
CA ILE A 246 -6.18 -34.60 11.50
C ILE A 246 -5.20 -35.34 10.58
N GLY A 247 -5.59 -35.61 9.33
CA GLY A 247 -4.74 -36.29 8.36
C GLY A 247 -3.43 -35.55 8.09
N ASP A 248 -2.48 -36.23 7.44
CA ASP A 248 -1.12 -35.69 7.23
C ASP A 248 -1.11 -34.50 6.25
N ASP A 249 -2.01 -34.48 5.26
CA ASP A 249 -2.15 -33.39 4.28
C ASP A 249 -2.63 -32.09 4.96
N GLU A 250 -3.49 -32.22 5.97
CA GLU A 250 -4.08 -31.12 6.72
C GLU A 250 -3.08 -30.44 7.68
N ARG A 251 -2.00 -31.12 8.08
CA ARG A 251 -0.93 -30.52 8.91
C ARG A 251 -0.13 -29.47 8.16
N SER A 252 -0.09 -29.55 6.82
CA SER A 252 0.67 -28.64 5.98
C SER A 252 0.20 -27.19 6.04
N THR A 253 -1.06 -26.94 6.40
CA THR A 253 -1.59 -25.58 6.63
C THR A 253 -1.41 -25.13 8.08
N VAL A 254 -1.65 -26.02 9.04
CA VAL A 254 -1.60 -25.69 10.48
C VAL A 254 -0.18 -25.35 10.96
N GLN A 255 0.85 -25.94 10.34
CA GLN A 255 2.24 -25.66 10.70
C GLN A 255 2.66 -24.19 10.50
N TYR A 256 1.94 -23.46 9.64
CA TYR A 256 2.20 -22.05 9.33
C TYR A 256 1.39 -21.09 10.22
N ILE A 257 0.69 -21.59 11.24
CA ILE A 257 0.08 -20.72 12.25
C ILE A 257 1.19 -20.24 13.18
N ASP A 258 1.22 -18.94 13.46
CA ASP A 258 2.35 -18.28 14.11
C ASP A 258 2.68 -18.88 15.48
N VAL A 259 1.67 -19.11 16.33
CA VAL A 259 1.85 -19.80 17.63
C VAL A 259 0.66 -20.71 17.95
N ILE A 260 0.94 -21.93 18.42
CA ILE A 260 -0.07 -22.86 18.93
C ILE A 260 0.33 -23.32 20.33
N TRP A 261 -0.61 -23.27 21.28
CA TRP A 261 -0.42 -23.78 22.64
C TRP A 261 -0.92 -25.21 22.75
N LEU A 262 -0.13 -26.07 23.40
CA LEU A 262 -0.38 -27.50 23.50
C LEU A 262 -0.27 -27.98 24.95
N THR A 263 -1.21 -28.81 25.39
CA THR A 263 -1.19 -29.43 26.73
C THR A 263 -1.05 -30.95 26.68
N GLY A 264 -0.36 -31.51 27.67
CA GLY A 264 -0.36 -32.94 28.03
C GLY A 264 -0.15 -33.88 26.84
N SER A 265 -1.24 -34.41 26.28
CA SER A 265 -1.32 -35.34 25.16
C SER A 265 -1.37 -34.66 23.79
N ASN A 266 -0.62 -33.56 23.61
CA ASN A 266 -0.54 -32.81 22.35
C ASN A 266 -1.91 -32.24 21.87
N GLN A 267 -2.79 -31.93 22.81
CA GLN A 267 -4.08 -31.29 22.52
C GLN A 267 -3.89 -29.78 22.40
N ILE A 268 -4.48 -29.18 21.35
CA ILE A 268 -4.47 -27.74 21.16
C ILE A 268 -5.33 -27.06 22.22
N THR A 269 -4.73 -26.07 22.89
CA THR A 269 -5.37 -25.25 23.91
C THR A 269 -5.77 -23.88 23.37
N ALA A 270 -4.99 -23.32 22.46
CA ALA A 270 -5.27 -22.07 21.75
C ALA A 270 -4.37 -21.97 20.51
N ALA A 271 -4.82 -21.24 19.50
CA ALA A 271 -4.01 -20.89 18.33
C ALA A 271 -4.01 -19.38 18.13
N PHE A 272 -2.88 -18.83 17.71
CA PHE A 272 -2.64 -17.39 17.58
C PHE A 272 -2.05 -17.07 16.22
N GLU A 273 -2.64 -16.08 15.59
CA GLU A 273 -2.15 -15.44 14.37
C GLU A 273 -1.74 -14.01 14.69
N VAL A 274 -0.55 -13.57 14.27
CA VAL A 274 0.07 -12.29 14.63
C VAL A 274 0.11 -11.38 13.39
N GLU A 275 -0.90 -10.52 13.26
CA GLU A 275 -1.17 -9.73 12.07
C GLU A 275 -0.54 -8.33 12.09
N MET A 276 0.79 -8.28 11.99
CA MET A 276 1.58 -7.03 12.03
C MET A 276 1.84 -6.42 10.64
N THR A 277 1.94 -7.26 9.62
CA THR A 277 2.31 -6.87 8.25
C THR A 277 1.13 -7.00 7.28
N THR A 278 1.28 -6.61 6.02
CA THR A 278 0.25 -6.81 4.99
C THR A 278 0.66 -8.02 4.13
N PRO A 279 -0.26 -8.96 3.76
CA PRO A 279 -1.73 -8.91 3.84
C PRO A 279 -2.37 -9.71 4.99
N VAL A 280 -3.41 -9.14 5.61
CA VAL A 280 -4.27 -9.78 6.66
C VAL A 280 -4.95 -11.07 6.19
N TYR A 281 -5.20 -11.17 4.89
CA TYR A 281 -5.99 -12.24 4.32
C TYR A 281 -5.35 -13.62 4.52
N SER A 282 -4.01 -13.73 4.52
CA SER A 282 -3.32 -15.01 4.65
C SER A 282 -3.52 -15.61 6.04
N GLY A 283 -3.41 -14.84 7.11
CA GLY A 283 -3.59 -15.39 8.45
C GLY A 283 -5.04 -15.75 8.76
N LEU A 284 -5.99 -14.92 8.29
CA LEU A 284 -7.41 -15.28 8.35
C LEU A 284 -7.72 -16.58 7.58
N LEU A 285 -7.06 -16.81 6.45
CA LEU A 285 -7.22 -18.05 5.70
C LEU A 285 -6.68 -19.26 6.47
N ARG A 286 -5.52 -19.14 7.13
CA ARG A 286 -4.97 -20.20 8.00
C ARG A 286 -5.94 -20.56 9.14
N MET A 287 -6.58 -19.57 9.75
CA MET A 287 -7.63 -19.81 10.75
C MET A 287 -8.88 -20.47 10.16
N ALA A 288 -9.34 -20.02 8.99
CA ALA A 288 -10.48 -20.60 8.30
C ALA A 288 -10.26 -22.07 7.91
N ASP A 289 -9.05 -22.40 7.47
CA ASP A 289 -8.66 -23.76 7.15
C ASP A 289 -8.69 -24.63 8.41
N LEU A 290 -8.11 -24.17 9.52
CA LEU A 290 -8.16 -24.89 10.80
C LEU A 290 -9.61 -25.17 11.25
N VAL A 291 -10.49 -24.17 11.16
CA VAL A 291 -11.92 -24.30 11.49
C VAL A 291 -12.62 -25.32 10.58
N THR A 292 -12.25 -25.38 9.31
CA THR A 292 -12.84 -26.29 8.33
C THR A 292 -12.38 -27.73 8.58
N LEU A 293 -11.11 -27.91 8.93
CA LEU A 293 -10.50 -29.20 9.22
C LEU A 293 -10.92 -29.76 10.59
N CYS A 294 -11.26 -28.89 11.54
CA CYS A 294 -11.73 -29.25 12.86
C CYS A 294 -13.14 -28.65 13.13
N PRO A 295 -14.23 -29.24 12.60
CA PRO A 295 -15.58 -28.68 12.76
C PRO A 295 -16.06 -28.58 14.22
N ASN A 296 -15.57 -29.49 15.09
CA ASN A 296 -15.83 -29.52 16.53
C ASN A 296 -14.72 -28.83 17.34
N LEU A 297 -14.09 -27.79 16.78
CA LEU A 297 -13.09 -26.98 17.44
C LEU A 297 -13.59 -26.56 18.84
N ASN A 298 -12.86 -26.90 19.90
CA ASN A 298 -13.24 -26.58 21.27
C ASN A 298 -12.17 -25.75 22.00
N PHE A 299 -11.33 -25.06 21.23
CA PHE A 299 -10.31 -24.16 21.74
C PHE A 299 -10.41 -22.80 21.04
N PRO A 300 -10.04 -21.71 21.73
CA PRO A 300 -10.12 -20.36 21.17
C PRO A 300 -9.06 -20.12 20.08
N LEU A 301 -9.43 -19.30 19.10
CA LEU A 301 -8.56 -18.76 18.07
C LEU A 301 -8.40 -17.26 18.30
N TYR A 302 -7.16 -16.78 18.31
CA TYR A 302 -6.85 -15.38 18.55
C TYR A 302 -6.11 -14.77 17.37
N ILE A 303 -6.49 -13.55 17.00
CA ILE A 303 -5.76 -12.71 16.06
C ILE A 303 -5.13 -11.58 16.86
N VAL A 304 -3.82 -11.62 17.07
CA VAL A 304 -3.09 -10.51 17.67
C VAL A 304 -2.85 -9.46 16.60
N VAL A 305 -3.33 -8.24 16.80
CA VAL A 305 -3.34 -7.21 15.77
C VAL A 305 -3.08 -5.83 16.38
N PRO A 306 -2.31 -4.95 15.71
CA PRO A 306 -2.18 -3.55 16.13
C PRO A 306 -3.53 -2.83 16.11
N GLU A 307 -3.73 -1.90 17.03
CA GLU A 307 -4.97 -1.12 17.12
C GLU A 307 -5.37 -0.50 15.77
N SER A 308 -4.39 0.08 15.08
CA SER A 308 -4.56 0.71 13.75
C SER A 308 -5.07 -0.23 12.63
N ARG A 309 -5.00 -1.55 12.83
CA ARG A 309 -5.35 -2.57 11.82
C ARG A 309 -6.62 -3.34 12.14
N ILE A 310 -7.25 -3.14 13.31
CA ILE A 310 -8.48 -3.84 13.72
C ILE A 310 -9.58 -3.70 12.69
N ASN A 311 -9.85 -2.48 12.21
CA ASN A 311 -10.90 -2.22 11.22
C ASN A 311 -10.65 -2.95 9.90
N LYS A 312 -9.38 -3.08 9.48
CA LYS A 312 -9.01 -3.83 8.29
C LYS A 312 -9.30 -5.33 8.46
N VAL A 313 -9.02 -5.90 9.64
CA VAL A 313 -9.38 -7.30 9.95
C VAL A 313 -10.89 -7.48 9.93
N LYS A 314 -11.63 -6.58 10.60
CA LYS A 314 -13.11 -6.57 10.60
C LYS A 314 -13.67 -6.52 9.18
N ASP A 315 -13.10 -5.70 8.30
CA ASP A 315 -13.53 -5.59 6.90
C ASP A 315 -13.23 -6.85 6.09
N GLU A 316 -12.06 -7.47 6.27
CA GLU A 316 -11.75 -8.76 5.62
C GLU A 316 -12.71 -9.86 6.08
N LEU A 317 -13.03 -9.95 7.37
CA LEU A 317 -13.99 -10.91 7.92
C LEU A 317 -15.41 -10.77 7.32
N LYS A 318 -15.77 -9.60 6.78
CA LYS A 318 -17.06 -9.41 6.10
C LYS A 318 -17.15 -10.15 4.76
N ARG A 319 -16.04 -10.66 4.22
CA ARG A 319 -16.02 -11.37 2.94
C ARG A 319 -16.89 -12.64 2.97
N PRO A 320 -17.55 -13.00 1.85
CA PRO A 320 -18.47 -14.14 1.80
C PRO A 320 -17.87 -15.46 2.31
N THR A 321 -16.59 -15.71 2.01
CA THR A 321 -15.87 -16.91 2.43
C THR A 321 -15.83 -17.06 3.95
N PHE A 322 -15.44 -16.01 4.67
CA PHE A 322 -15.32 -16.03 6.13
C PHE A 322 -16.68 -15.96 6.82
N LYS A 323 -17.63 -15.17 6.29
CA LYS A 323 -19.01 -15.12 6.80
C LYS A 323 -19.69 -16.49 6.79
N LYS A 324 -19.52 -17.28 5.73
CA LYS A 324 -20.12 -18.62 5.62
C LYS A 324 -19.60 -19.58 6.69
N LEU A 325 -18.32 -19.45 7.04
CA LEU A 325 -17.68 -20.21 8.12
C LEU A 325 -17.98 -19.66 9.52
N LYS A 326 -18.62 -18.49 9.60
CA LYS A 326 -18.82 -17.71 10.83
C LYS A 326 -17.51 -17.51 11.58
N LEU A 327 -16.45 -17.16 10.85
CA LEU A 327 -15.11 -17.05 11.43
C LEU A 327 -15.06 -15.97 12.52
N GLN A 328 -15.83 -14.89 12.37
CA GLN A 328 -15.93 -13.83 13.36
C GLN A 328 -16.52 -14.30 14.71
N ASP A 329 -17.36 -15.34 14.71
CA ASP A 329 -17.95 -15.93 15.92
C ASP A 329 -16.96 -16.90 16.61
N LYS A 330 -15.92 -17.33 15.89
CA LYS A 330 -14.95 -18.36 16.31
C LYS A 330 -13.59 -17.79 16.70
N CYS A 331 -13.27 -16.59 16.22
CA CYS A 331 -12.04 -15.89 16.55
C CYS A 331 -12.33 -14.68 17.44
N SER A 332 -11.42 -14.40 18.36
CA SER A 332 -11.32 -13.12 19.05
C SER A 332 -10.03 -12.42 18.61
N TYR A 333 -9.92 -11.11 18.82
CA TYR A 333 -8.66 -10.40 18.61
C TYR A 333 -8.05 -9.94 19.93
N ILE A 334 -6.73 -9.80 19.94
CA ILE A 334 -5.99 -9.21 21.05
C ILE A 334 -5.25 -8.00 20.47
N VAL A 335 -5.32 -6.87 21.16
CA VAL A 335 -4.59 -5.68 20.74
C VAL A 335 -3.11 -5.90 21.06
N ALA A 336 -2.26 -5.81 20.04
CA ALA A 336 -0.83 -6.06 20.16
C ALA A 336 -0.18 -5.17 21.24
N GLU A 337 -0.56 -3.89 21.27
CA GLU A 337 -0.08 -2.91 22.23
C GLU A 337 -0.48 -3.26 23.67
N GLU A 338 -1.72 -3.72 23.89
CA GLU A 338 -2.20 -4.18 25.21
C GLU A 338 -1.43 -5.41 25.68
N MET A 339 -1.23 -6.40 24.79
CA MET A 339 -0.45 -7.60 25.10
C MET A 339 0.98 -7.26 25.54
N VAL A 340 1.67 -6.37 24.82
CA VAL A 340 3.03 -5.93 25.17
C VAL A 340 3.07 -5.19 26.51
N GLN A 341 2.01 -4.46 26.89
CA GLN A 341 1.95 -3.75 28.17
C GLN A 341 1.68 -4.69 29.35
N GLU A 342 0.82 -5.70 29.16
CA GLU A 342 0.32 -6.52 30.26
C GLU A 342 1.06 -7.85 30.47
N TRP A 343 1.86 -8.30 29.49
CA TRP A 343 2.43 -9.64 29.50
C TRP A 343 3.24 -9.96 30.77
N ASP A 344 3.99 -9.02 31.33
CA ASP A 344 4.79 -9.22 32.54
C ASP A 344 3.90 -9.56 33.76
N ILE A 345 2.74 -8.91 33.85
CA ILE A 345 1.76 -9.14 34.92
C ILE A 345 1.13 -10.52 34.72
N ILE A 346 0.73 -10.86 33.50
CA ILE A 346 0.17 -12.18 33.14
C ILE A 346 1.21 -13.28 33.39
N MET A 347 2.47 -13.04 33.04
CA MET A 347 3.57 -13.96 33.27
C MET A 347 3.85 -14.18 34.75
N LYS A 348 3.61 -13.20 35.61
CA LYS A 348 3.83 -13.33 37.05
C LYS A 348 2.63 -13.95 37.79
N TYR A 349 1.42 -13.46 37.52
CA TYR A 349 0.23 -13.79 38.32
C TYR A 349 -0.91 -14.43 37.53
N GLY A 350 -0.87 -14.35 36.21
CA GLY A 350 -1.93 -14.86 35.34
C GLY A 350 -2.00 -16.38 35.27
N HIS A 351 -3.07 -16.83 34.62
CA HIS A 351 -3.38 -18.21 34.29
C HIS A 351 -3.88 -18.31 32.85
N LEU A 352 -4.18 -19.51 32.35
CA LEU A 352 -4.66 -19.73 30.98
C LEU A 352 -5.85 -18.83 30.59
N GLY A 353 -6.78 -18.58 31.52
CA GLY A 353 -7.95 -17.72 31.29
C GLY A 353 -7.63 -16.23 31.08
N SER A 354 -6.44 -15.77 31.47
CA SER A 354 -6.06 -14.35 31.41
C SER A 354 -5.91 -13.85 29.97
N ILE A 355 -5.61 -14.74 29.01
CA ILE A 355 -5.58 -14.37 27.59
C ILE A 355 -6.98 -13.99 27.09
N LYS A 356 -8.02 -14.69 27.58
CA LYS A 356 -9.40 -14.39 27.20
C LYS A 356 -9.84 -13.03 27.74
N GLU A 357 -9.36 -12.64 28.92
CA GLU A 357 -9.69 -11.37 29.58
C GLU A 357 -9.17 -10.14 28.80
N ILE A 358 -8.05 -10.29 28.09
CA ILE A 358 -7.46 -9.23 27.23
C ILE A 358 -7.86 -9.37 25.76
N SER A 359 -8.79 -10.28 25.45
CA SER A 359 -9.27 -10.51 24.10
C SER A 359 -10.64 -9.89 23.88
N HIS A 360 -10.90 -9.50 22.63
CA HIS A 360 -12.09 -8.77 22.21
C HIS A 360 -12.81 -9.56 21.12
N ASN A 361 -14.14 -9.55 21.14
CA ASN A 361 -14.94 -10.17 20.09
C ASN A 361 -15.07 -9.23 18.89
N PHE A 362 -15.08 -9.78 17.67
CA PHE A 362 -15.29 -9.00 16.46
C PHE A 362 -16.71 -8.43 16.32
N ASP A 363 -17.68 -8.99 17.04
CA ASP A 363 -19.11 -8.61 16.99
C ASP A 363 -19.49 -7.46 17.92
N SER A 364 -18.55 -6.90 18.70
CA SER A 364 -18.85 -5.96 19.80
C SER A 364 -19.19 -4.51 19.39
N ASP A 365 -19.34 -4.22 18.10
CA ASP A 365 -19.87 -2.94 17.62
C ASP A 365 -21.22 -3.15 16.92
N SER A 366 -22.29 -3.19 17.72
CA SER A 366 -23.69 -3.02 17.28
C SER A 366 -24.18 -1.61 17.59
#